data_AF-A0A821E9B2-F1
#
_entry.id   AF-A0A821E9B2-F1
#
_cell.length_a   1.000
_cell.length_b   1.000
_cell.length_c   1.000
_cell.angle_alpha   90.00
_cell.angle_beta   90.00
_cell.angle_gamma   90.00
#
_symmetry.space_group_name_H-M   'P 1'
#
loop_
_entity.id
_entity.type
_entity.pdbx_description
1 polymer ?
#
loop_
_entity_poly.entity_id
_entity_poly.type
_entity_poly.pdbx_seq_one_letter_code
_entity_poly.pdbx_strand_id
1 'polypeptide(L)'
;SQYVYTLIDGLQNGDDERYLKTAAVCKHYDAYDLEEWQGVDRHHFNAIVNDQDLVETYLSPFESCIRDAHAASIMCSYNMINGVPGCANRFLLQTIAR
;
A
#
# COMPACT_ATOMS: atom_id res chain seq x y z
N SER A 1 -3.25 -0.93 12.05
CA SER A 1 -2.27 0.17 12.29
C SER A 1 -2.98 1.47 12.69
N GLN A 2 -2.71 1.98 13.90
CA GLN A 2 -3.37 3.17 14.45
C GLN A 2 -3.10 4.45 13.65
N TYR A 3 -1.85 4.63 13.19
CA TYR A 3 -1.46 5.79 12.40
C TYR A 3 -2.23 5.86 11.08
N VAL A 4 -2.30 4.74 10.37
CA VAL A 4 -2.99 4.64 9.08
C VAL A 4 -4.47 5.01 9.24
N TYR A 5 -5.17 4.38 10.18
CA TYR A 5 -6.59 4.66 10.41
C TYR A 5 -6.83 6.14 10.70
N THR A 6 -6.12 6.69 11.69
CA THR A 6 -6.34 8.07 12.15
C THR A 6 -6.04 9.10 11.05
N LEU A 7 -5.00 8.86 10.24
CA LEU A 7 -4.66 9.75 9.14
C LEU A 7 -5.68 9.71 8.00
N ILE A 8 -6.11 8.50 7.60
CA ILE A 8 -7.08 8.33 6.53
C ILE A 8 -8.43 8.92 6.95
N ASP A 9 -8.90 8.63 8.16
CA ASP A 9 -10.14 9.17 8.71
C ASP A 9 -10.11 10.71 8.73
N GLY A 10 -9.05 11.33 9.27
CA GLY A 10 -8.94 12.79 9.34
C GLY A 10 -8.81 13.51 7.99
N LEU A 11 -8.24 12.84 6.98
CA LEU A 11 -8.18 13.35 5.62
C LEU A 11 -9.53 13.20 4.91
N GLN A 12 -10.10 11.99 4.94
CA GLN A 12 -11.16 11.58 4.06
C GLN A 12 -12.56 11.90 4.58
N ASN A 13 -12.79 11.71 5.87
CA ASN A 13 -14.12 11.87 6.46
C ASN A 13 -14.33 13.33 6.88
N GLY A 14 -15.47 13.89 6.49
CA GLY A 14 -15.91 15.24 6.82
C GLY A 14 -17.27 15.23 7.52
N ASP A 15 -17.86 16.41 7.69
CA ASP A 15 -19.12 16.55 8.43
C ASP A 15 -20.33 15.91 7.70
N ASP A 16 -20.26 15.77 6.38
CA ASP A 16 -21.29 15.14 5.54
C ASP A 16 -20.77 13.82 4.96
N GLU A 17 -21.27 12.70 5.48
CA GLU A 17 -20.86 11.34 5.09
C GLU A 17 -21.12 11.01 3.61
N ARG A 18 -21.94 11.80 2.90
CA ARG A 18 -22.21 11.58 1.46
C ARG A 18 -21.04 12.01 0.58
N TYR A 19 -20.14 12.85 1.09
CA TYR A 19 -19.03 13.41 0.33
C TYR A 19 -17.70 13.15 1.03
N LEU A 20 -16.72 12.70 0.25
CA LEU A 20 -15.35 12.69 0.74
C LEU A 20 -14.87 14.13 0.91
N LYS A 21 -14.25 14.43 2.05
CA LYS A 21 -13.55 15.70 2.28
C LYS A 21 -12.33 15.80 1.36
N THR A 22 -11.54 14.73 1.29
CA THR A 22 -10.54 14.49 0.25
C THR A 22 -10.37 12.98 -0.01
N ALA A 23 -9.93 12.60 -1.21
CA ALA A 23 -9.62 11.21 -1.52
C ALA A 23 -8.24 10.85 -0.95
N ALA A 24 -8.20 10.08 0.13
CA ALA A 24 -6.96 9.59 0.69
C ALA A 24 -6.40 8.41 -0.12
N VAL A 25 -5.07 8.35 -0.24
CA VAL A 25 -4.37 7.32 -1.04
C VAL A 25 -3.24 6.71 -0.22
N CYS A 26 -3.33 5.41 0.09
CA CYS A 26 -2.24 4.71 0.75
C CYS A 26 -1.15 4.30 -0.23
N LYS A 27 0.10 4.47 0.18
CA LYS A 27 1.27 4.22 -0.65
C LYS A 27 2.46 3.76 0.18
N HIS A 28 3.42 3.04 -0.40
CA HIS A 28 3.43 2.50 -1.76
C HIS A 28 3.17 1.00 -1.69
N TYR A 29 2.10 0.53 -2.35
CA TYR A 29 1.62 -0.84 -2.29
C TYR A 29 2.35 -1.73 -3.32
N ASP A 30 3.26 -2.62 -2.94
CA ASP A 30 3.72 -2.95 -1.58
C ASP A 30 5.24 -3.22 -1.58
N ALA A 31 5.80 -3.55 -0.41
CA ALA A 31 7.21 -3.89 -0.19
C ALA A 31 8.19 -2.86 -0.77
N TYR A 32 7.91 -1.59 -0.51
CA TYR A 32 8.71 -0.45 -0.93
C TYR A 32 9.28 0.26 0.30
N ASP A 33 10.57 0.10 0.55
CA ASP A 33 11.27 0.71 1.70
C ASP A 33 12.71 1.16 1.38
N LEU A 34 13.17 1.02 0.13
CA LEU A 34 14.49 1.43 -0.33
C LEU A 34 14.40 2.39 -1.52
N GLU A 35 15.09 3.53 -1.42
CA GLU A 35 15.24 4.47 -2.53
C GLU A 35 16.42 4.08 -3.43
N GLU A 36 17.59 3.87 -2.82
CA GLU A 36 18.82 3.40 -3.48
C GLU A 36 19.74 2.77 -2.42
N TRP A 37 20.19 1.54 -2.67
CA TRP A 37 21.16 0.87 -1.79
C TRP A 37 22.05 -0.09 -2.58
N GLN A 38 23.36 -0.05 -2.30
CA GLN A 38 24.36 -0.86 -3.01
C GLN A 38 24.31 -0.74 -4.55
N GLY A 39 23.96 0.45 -5.06
CA GLY A 39 23.88 0.71 -6.50
C GLY A 39 22.61 0.17 -7.19
N VAL A 40 21.61 -0.27 -6.41
CA VAL A 40 20.29 -0.64 -6.91
C VAL A 40 19.29 0.43 -6.48
N ASP A 41 18.70 1.12 -7.46
CA ASP A 41 17.63 2.08 -7.21
C ASP A 41 16.26 1.41 -7.12
N ARG A 42 15.29 2.15 -6.58
CA ARG A 42 13.90 1.73 -6.41
C ARG A 42 13.16 1.29 -7.67
N HIS A 43 13.59 1.73 -8.85
CA HIS A 43 12.97 1.39 -10.13
C HIS A 43 13.44 0.02 -10.63
N HIS A 44 14.61 -0.42 -10.18
CA HIS A 44 15.23 -1.68 -10.55
C HIS A 44 15.22 -2.72 -9.42
N PHE A 45 14.86 -2.33 -8.20
CA PHE A 45 14.81 -3.23 -7.05
C PHE A 45 13.74 -4.33 -7.22
N ASN A 46 14.11 -5.56 -6.89
CA ASN A 46 13.19 -6.70 -6.78
C ASN A 46 13.19 -7.20 -5.34
N ALA A 47 12.15 -6.84 -4.59
CA ALA A 47 11.95 -7.31 -3.23
C ALA A 47 11.59 -8.81 -3.26
N ILE A 48 12.40 -9.63 -2.58
CA ILE A 48 12.12 -11.05 -2.40
C ILE A 48 11.47 -11.22 -1.03
N VAL A 49 10.15 -11.42 -1.04
CA VAL A 49 9.32 -11.43 0.16
C VAL A 49 8.60 -12.76 0.22
N ASN A 50 8.79 -13.52 1.31
CA ASN A 50 8.03 -14.75 1.52
C ASN A 50 6.59 -14.42 1.98
N ASP A 51 5.68 -15.38 1.86
CA ASP A 51 4.26 -15.15 2.19
C ASP A 51 4.03 -14.76 3.66
N GLN A 52 4.86 -15.26 4.56
CA GLN A 52 4.77 -14.94 5.99
C GLN A 52 5.09 -13.47 6.23
N ASP A 53 6.23 -12.98 5.76
CA ASP A 53 6.62 -11.58 5.90
C ASP A 53 5.65 -10.66 5.17
N LEU A 54 5.15 -11.08 3.99
CA LEU A 54 4.16 -10.31 3.25
C LEU A 54 2.91 -10.04 4.11
N VAL A 55 2.36 -11.07 4.75
CA VAL A 55 1.13 -10.96 5.55
C VAL A 55 1.40 -10.33 6.92
N GLU A 56 2.44 -10.75 7.61
CA GLU A 56 2.72 -10.34 8.99
C GLU A 56 3.28 -8.91 9.08
N THR A 57 3.95 -8.42 8.02
CA THR A 57 4.62 -7.11 8.06
C THR A 57 4.12 -6.15 6.99
N TYR A 58 4.31 -6.46 5.71
CA TYR A 58 4.12 -5.50 4.61
C TYR A 58 2.64 -5.15 4.38
N LEU A 59 1.74 -6.14 4.45
CA LEU A 59 0.30 -5.93 4.24
C LEU A 59 -0.41 -5.33 5.46
N SER A 60 0.12 -5.49 6.67
CA SER A 60 -0.51 -5.02 7.92
C SER A 60 -0.97 -3.54 7.89
N PRO A 61 -0.17 -2.55 7.43
CA PRO A 61 -0.65 -1.18 7.30
C PRO A 61 -1.71 -1.01 6.22
N PHE A 62 -1.64 -1.75 5.11
CA PHE A 62 -2.60 -1.66 4.02
C PHE A 62 -3.94 -2.33 4.34
N GLU A 63 -3.94 -3.37 5.17
CA GLU A 63 -5.16 -3.95 5.73
C GLU A 63 -5.95 -2.87 6.49
N SER A 64 -5.31 -2.09 7.36
CA SER A 64 -5.99 -0.98 8.02
C SER A 64 -6.35 0.17 7.10
N CYS A 65 -5.58 0.41 6.04
CA CYS A 65 -5.92 1.41 5.06
C CYS A 65 -7.20 1.07 4.28
N ILE A 66 -7.27 -0.15 3.77
CA ILE A 66 -8.31 -0.59 2.83
C ILE A 66 -9.54 -1.08 3.59
N ARG A 67 -9.35 -2.01 4.54
CA ARG A 67 -10.46 -2.64 5.27
C ARG A 67 -11.00 -1.75 6.37
N ASP A 68 -10.12 -1.21 7.22
CA ASP A 68 -10.56 -0.53 8.44
C ASP A 68 -10.92 0.94 8.18
N ALA A 69 -10.13 1.64 7.35
CA ALA A 69 -10.28 3.08 7.11
C ALA A 69 -10.94 3.44 5.76
N HIS A 70 -11.21 2.43 4.92
CA HIS A 70 -11.88 2.59 3.63
C HIS A 70 -11.28 3.71 2.75
N ALA A 71 -9.95 3.78 2.63
CA ALA A 71 -9.30 4.78 1.79
C ALA A 71 -9.82 4.75 0.35
N ALA A 72 -10.04 5.92 -0.25
CA ALA A 72 -10.53 6.05 -1.63
C ALA A 72 -9.65 5.36 -2.67
N SER A 73 -8.34 5.23 -2.42
CA SER A 73 -7.41 4.65 -3.38
C SER A 73 -6.15 4.07 -2.73
N ILE A 74 -5.40 3.32 -3.53
CA ILE A 74 -4.04 2.85 -3.24
C ILE A 74 -3.13 3.22 -4.41
N MET A 75 -1.86 3.49 -4.10
CA MET A 75 -0.81 3.74 -5.08
C MET A 75 0.16 2.58 -5.08
N CYS A 76 0.30 1.92 -6.22
CA CYS A 76 1.25 0.83 -6.39
C CYS A 76 2.71 1.31 -6.31
N SER A 77 3.60 0.43 -5.87
CA SER A 77 5.03 0.70 -5.74
C SER A 77 5.77 0.61 -7.08
N TYR A 78 6.95 1.24 -7.13
CA TYR A 78 7.85 1.20 -8.29
C TYR A 78 8.52 -0.16 -8.47
N ASN A 79 8.95 -0.78 -7.37
CA ASN A 79 9.77 -1.97 -7.38
C ASN A 79 8.99 -3.21 -7.85
N MET A 80 9.74 -4.27 -8.13
CA MET A 80 9.18 -5.61 -8.26
C MET A 80 9.03 -6.26 -6.89
N ILE A 81 8.04 -7.14 -6.77
CA ILE A 81 7.83 -8.04 -5.63
C ILE A 81 7.78 -9.45 -6.20
N ASN A 82 8.74 -10.28 -5.83
CA ASN A 82 8.90 -11.65 -6.32
C ASN A 82 8.89 -11.73 -7.87
N GLY A 83 9.58 -10.79 -8.52
CA GLY A 83 9.75 -10.74 -9.97
C GLY A 83 8.64 -10.06 -10.76
N VAL A 84 7.61 -9.52 -10.11
CA VAL A 84 6.49 -8.83 -10.78
C VAL A 84 6.43 -7.36 -10.35
N PRO A 85 6.42 -6.38 -11.27
CA PRO A 85 6.31 -4.95 -10.93
C PRO A 85 5.04 -4.67 -10.11
N GLY A 86 5.13 -3.85 -9.05
CA GLY A 86 4.01 -3.60 -8.14
C GLY A 86 2.72 -3.17 -8.85
N CYS A 87 2.83 -2.25 -9.81
CA CYS A 87 1.68 -1.78 -10.61
C CYS A 87 1.13 -2.80 -11.63
N ALA A 88 1.87 -3.88 -11.91
CA ALA A 88 1.43 -4.97 -12.79
C ALA A 88 1.12 -6.27 -12.01
N ASN A 89 1.22 -6.25 -10.69
CA ASN A 89 1.08 -7.44 -9.87
C ASN A 89 -0.40 -7.74 -9.59
N ARG A 90 -1.00 -8.61 -10.42
CA ARG A 90 -2.41 -9.00 -10.29
C ARG A 90 -2.74 -9.67 -8.95
N PHE A 91 -1.80 -10.43 -8.37
CA PHE A 91 -2.01 -11.06 -7.07
C PHE A 91 -2.24 -9.99 -5.99
N LEU A 92 -1.36 -9.00 -5.91
CA LEU A 92 -1.52 -7.90 -4.96
C LEU A 92 -2.78 -7.05 -5.28
N LEU A 93 -2.92 -6.58 -6.51
CA LEU A 93 -3.94 -5.60 -6.87
C LEU A 93 -5.37 -6.17 -7.01
N GLN A 94 -5.53 -7.49 -7.18
CA GLN A 94 -6.84 -8.12 -7.37
C GLN A 94 -7.12 -9.22 -6.36
N THR A 95 -6.16 -10.07 -6.01
CA THR A 95 -6.40 -11.18 -5.08
C THR A 95 -6.36 -10.72 -3.62
N ILE A 96 -5.50 -9.74 -3.30
CA ILE A 96 -5.32 -9.25 -1.93
C ILE A 96 -6.10 -7.95 -1.69
N ALA A 97 -6.00 -6.97 -2.57
CA ALA A 97 -6.52 -5.61 -2.31
C ALA A 97 -8.02 -5.40 -2.62
N ARG A 98 -8.71 -6.37 -3.25
CA ARG A 98 -10.12 -6.25 -3.68
C ARG A 98 -10.94 -7.42 -3.16
#